data_AF-A0A941MHT3-F1
#
_entry.id   AF-A0A941MHT3-F1
#
_cell.length_a   1.000
_cell.length_b   1.000
_cell.length_c   1.000
_cell.angle_alpha   90.00
_cell.angle_beta   90.00
_cell.angle_gamma   90.00
#
_symmetry.space_group_name_H-M   'P 1'
#
loop_
_entity.id
_entity.type
_entity.pdbx_description
1 polymer ?
#
loop_
_entity_poly.entity_id
_entity_poly.type
_entity_poly.pdbx_seq_one_letter_code
_entity_poly.pdbx_strand_id
1 'polypeptide(L)' 'MDIDTSKGSPAMDYAAHLETYRDFLRFLKIGVITVAVILILMKIFLV' A
#
# COMPACT_ATOMS: atom_id res chain seq x y z
N MET A 1 -7.83 -6.94 -4.91
CA MET A 1 -7.29 -8.24 -4.49
C MET A 1 -8.10 -8.61 -3.28
N ASP A 2 -8.99 -9.58 -3.43
CA ASP A 2 -9.85 -10.04 -2.34
C ASP A 2 -9.13 -11.25 -1.71
N ILE A 3 -8.90 -11.19 -0.40
CA ILE A 3 -8.17 -12.24 0.32
C ILE A 3 -9.20 -13.16 0.93
N ASP A 4 -9.13 -14.45 0.60
CA ASP A 4 -10.02 -15.46 1.16
C ASP A 4 -9.69 -15.68 2.65
N THR A 5 -10.66 -15.37 3.51
CA THR A 5 -10.56 -15.48 4.96
C THR A 5 -11.37 -16.66 5.51
N SER A 6 -11.97 -17.49 4.63
CA SER A 6 -12.87 -18.60 4.99
C SER A 6 -12.21 -19.71 5.82
N LYS A 7 -10.88 -19.87 5.72
CA LYS A 7 -10.09 -20.84 6.50
C LYS A 7 -9.43 -20.21 7.75
N GLY A 8 -9.81 -18.99 8.09
CA GLY A 8 -9.26 -18.22 9.19
C GLY A 8 -9.76 -18.65 10.57
N SER A 9 -9.13 -18.12 11.62
CA SER A 9 -9.61 -18.31 12.99
C SER A 9 -10.91 -17.50 13.20
N PRO A 10 -12.01 -18.10 13.67
CA PRO A 10 -13.29 -17.40 13.87
C PRO A 10 -13.23 -16.32 14.96
N ALA A 11 -12.17 -16.29 15.77
CA ALA A 11 -11.94 -15.25 16.78
C ALA A 11 -11.24 -13.99 16.23
N MET A 12 -10.84 -13.98 14.95
CA MET A 12 -10.09 -12.89 14.34
C MET A 12 -11.00 -11.97 13.53
N ASP A 13 -10.91 -10.65 13.78
CA ASP A 13 -11.59 -9.64 12.97
C ASP A 13 -10.85 -9.41 11.65
N TYR A 14 -11.18 -10.24 10.66
CA TYR A 14 -10.61 -10.13 9.32
C TYR A 14 -10.99 -8.84 8.60
N ALA A 15 -12.12 -8.22 8.92
CA ALA A 15 -12.54 -6.99 8.25
C ALA A 15 -11.57 -5.85 8.53
N ALA A 16 -11.21 -5.65 9.81
CA ALA A 16 -10.24 -4.64 10.22
C ALA A 16 -8.83 -4.89 9.63
N HIS A 17 -8.41 -6.16 9.54
CA HIS A 17 -7.13 -6.53 8.94
C HIS A 17 -7.07 -6.22 7.44
N LEU A 18 -8.14 -6.54 6.70
CA LEU A 18 -8.21 -6.28 5.26
C LEU A 18 -8.26 -4.79 4.95
N GLU A 19 -8.97 -4.01 5.76
CA GLU A 19 -9.03 -2.56 5.63
C GLU A 19 -7.64 -1.94 5.84
N THR A 20 -6.97 -2.26 6.94
CA THR A 20 -5.62 -1.76 7.24
C THR A 20 -4.64 -2.16 6.14
N TYR A 21 -4.70 -3.40 5.65
CA TYR A 21 -3.84 -3.88 4.57
C TYR A 21 -4.07 -3.10 3.26
N ARG A 22 -5.32 -2.84 2.90
CA ARG A 22 -5.67 -2.05 1.73
C ARG A 22 -5.13 -0.63 1.82
N ASP A 23 -5.24 0.00 2.98
CA ASP A 23 -4.76 1.37 3.19
C ASP A 23 -3.23 1.45 3.24
N PHE A 24 -2.58 0.46 3.85
CA PHE A 24 -1.13 0.30 3.77
C PHE A 24 -0.65 0.20 2.32
N LEU A 25 -1.30 -0.63 1.50
CA LEU A 25 -0.94 -0.76 0.07
C LEU A 25 -1.17 0.54 -0.71
N ARG A 26 -2.24 1.30 -0.42
CA ARG A 26 -2.49 2.60 -1.04
C ARG A 26 -1.40 3.60 -0.66
N PHE A 27 -1.07 3.69 0.63
CA PHE A 27 0.01 4.54 1.12
C PHE A 27 1.35 4.20 0.46
N LEU A 28 1.69 2.92 0.40
CA LEU A 28 2.94 2.47 -0.20
C LEU A 28 3.03 2.79 -1.69
N LYS A 29 1.94 2.60 -2.44
CA LYS A 29 1.87 2.98 -3.86
C LYS A 29 2.08 4.48 -4.06
N ILE A 30 1.41 5.31 -3.26
CA ILE A 30 1.58 6.76 -3.32
C ILE A 30 3.03 7.12 -3.01
N GLY A 31 3.60 6.57 -1.93
CA GLY A 31 4.99 6.82 -1.53
C GLY A 31 6.00 6.47 -2.62
N VAL A 32 5.86 5.30 -3.26
CA VAL A 32 6.74 4.88 -4.37
C VAL A 32 6.62 5.84 -5.55
N ILE A 33 5.41 6.24 -5.94
CA ILE A 33 5.19 7.20 -7.03
C ILE A 33 5.82 8.56 -6.67
N THR A 34 5.64 9.04 -5.45
CA THR A 34 6.25 10.29 -4.97
C THR A 34 7.76 10.26 -5.06
N VAL A 35 8.40 9.19 -4.57
CA VAL A 35 9.87 9.03 -4.66
C VAL A 35 10.33 9.00 -6.12
N ALA A 36 9.64 8.24 -6.99
CA ALA A 36 9.98 8.20 -8.41
C ALA A 36 9.89 9.58 -9.07
N VAL A 37 8.83 10.36 -8.77
CA VAL A 37 8.68 11.73 -9.27
C VAL A 37 9.81 12.63 -8.78
N ILE A 38 10.18 12.56 -7.48
CA ILE A 38 11.30 13.33 -6.93
C ILE A 38 12.59 13.01 -7.69
N LEU A 39 12.91 11.74 -7.91
CA LEU A 39 14.11 11.34 -8.65
C LEU A 39 14.12 11.87 -10.09
N ILE A 40 12.97 11.87 -10.77
CA ILE A 40 12.82 12.45 -12.12
C ILE A 40 13.06 13.98 -12.07
N LEU A 41 12.47 14.68 -11.10
CA LEU A 41 12.66 16.13 -10.96
C LEU A 41 14.12 16.46 -10.64
N MET A 42 14.78 15.69 -9.76
CA MET A 42 16.20 15.86 -9.48
C MET A 42 17.04 15.74 -10.76
N LYS A 43 16.73 14.78 -11.64
CA LYS A 43 17.42 14.65 -12.93
C LYS A 43 17.22 15.86 -13.85
N ILE A 44 16.07 16.54 -13.79
CA ILE A 44 15.76 17.68 -14.68
C ILE A 44 16.35 19.00 -14.13
N PHE A 45 16.37 19.17 -12.80
CA PHE A 45 16.70 20.45 -12.17
C PHE A 45 18.09 20.52 -11.52
N LEU A 46 18.68 19.38 -11.14
CA LEU A 46 19.98 19.33 -10.46
C LEU A 46 21.12 18.81 -11.34
N VAL A 47 20.82 18.29 -12.54
CA VAL A 47 21.79 17.81 -13.54
C VAL A 47 21.70 18.68 -14.79
#